data_AF-A0A6G7C075-F1
#
_entry.id   AF-A0A6G7C075-F1
#
_cell.length_a   1.000
_cell.length_b   1.000
_cell.length_c   1.000
_cell.angle_alpha   90.00
_cell.angle_beta   90.00
_cell.angle_gamma   90.00
#
_symmetry.space_group_name_H-M   'P 1'
#
loop_
_entity.id
_entity.type
_entity.pdbx_description
1 polymer ?
#
loop_
_entity_poly.entity_id
_entity_poly.type
_entity_poly.pdbx_seq_one_letter_code
_entity_poly.pdbx_strand_id
1 'polypeptide(L)'
;MKKPTKRWMQIIQRIALSTTILSLFFACSKPLSEQGTTEIRRSKASSNGVIDTSLSNLTFVTNPVNLNIIMFVPTDNPALPGYKTRLSQLFVHFQDWLHNEMGRYGYSNYLGLAKDSTGLVNIIEIPAAGAQADYPYSSAISAGKIINEINAYKTSHPGQFSSNNHYLVLLPARTDGDGSQPFYGYGKYCFAVDNSSMSVNGIPNPSSNYLGGMLHELGHGLNLPHNRAKYVSEEPTLGTSLMGSGNVSFSKGLPTFLTGSDAAILSRNEVFQSTVATASPYQAPSYTVQPQFAIDNSQQKIFITGNYTSNLPVSEILVYMDPNVNNEGTGANKDYNAVTWKFAPLSSGSIQGTIDLNELYYKGNTPYELKVKLLLQNGYTTSNVYDFNYVNGLLTTNQDSVYTYSNASYAGVKGSFGKGQYTTSDLLAKGVTDNSISSIKVGANVKVTLYNGNNFTGDSLVVTSTSSYLSTFNDKVSSMKVQNR
;
A
#
# COMPACT_ATOMS: atom_id res chain seq x y z
N MET A 1 65.96 -20.33 43.42
CA MET A 1 65.06 -20.55 42.25
C MET A 1 65.63 -19.85 41.02
N LYS A 2 65.35 -20.31 39.79
CA LYS A 2 66.09 -19.93 38.57
C LYS A 2 65.47 -18.72 37.81
N LYS A 3 66.35 -17.78 37.41
CA LYS A 3 66.28 -16.86 36.24
C LYS A 3 66.49 -17.64 34.91
N PRO A 4 66.53 -17.03 33.69
CA PRO A 4 66.26 -15.64 33.25
C PRO A 4 64.88 -15.54 32.52
N THR A 5 64.57 -14.93 31.36
CA THR A 5 65.19 -14.19 30.21
C THR A 5 64.05 -13.36 29.53
N LYS A 6 64.13 -12.30 28.69
CA LYS A 6 65.08 -11.74 27.69
C LYS A 6 65.23 -12.62 26.41
N ARG A 7 65.45 -12.12 25.18
CA ARG A 7 65.70 -10.77 24.60
C ARG A 7 65.33 -10.81 23.08
N TRP A 8 64.67 -9.79 22.49
CA TRP A 8 65.20 -8.74 21.57
C TRP A 8 65.48 -9.09 20.09
N MET A 9 65.31 -8.05 19.23
CA MET A 9 65.99 -7.81 17.92
C MET A 9 65.69 -8.78 16.77
N GLN A 10 65.85 -8.46 15.47
CA GLN A 10 65.78 -7.25 14.61
C GLN A 10 66.16 -7.74 13.17
N ILE A 11 66.31 -6.83 12.17
CA ILE A 11 67.09 -7.04 10.92
C ILE A 11 66.47 -7.99 9.85
N ILE A 12 66.56 -7.78 8.52
CA ILE A 12 66.68 -6.57 7.67
C ILE A 12 66.44 -6.97 6.18
N GLN A 13 66.05 -6.04 5.28
CA GLN A 13 66.16 -6.12 3.79
C GLN A 13 65.37 -7.23 3.03
N ARG A 14 65.15 -7.20 1.70
CA ARG A 14 64.80 -6.11 0.73
C ARG A 14 64.32 -6.75 -0.62
N ILE A 15 63.68 -5.94 -1.47
CA ILE A 15 63.53 -6.08 -2.96
C ILE A 15 62.50 -7.10 -3.53
N ALA A 16 61.52 -6.54 -4.27
CA ALA A 16 60.76 -7.05 -5.45
C ALA A 16 60.00 -8.40 -5.37
N LEU A 17 58.83 -8.57 -6.01
CA LEU A 17 58.41 -8.02 -7.30
C LEU A 17 56.88 -7.76 -7.40
N SER A 18 56.52 -6.78 -8.24
CA SER A 18 55.22 -6.50 -8.89
C SER A 18 53.95 -7.30 -8.50
N THR A 19 52.90 -6.58 -8.09
CA THR A 19 51.68 -6.46 -8.91
C THR A 19 50.82 -5.26 -8.49
N THR A 20 50.32 -4.50 -9.46
CA THR A 20 49.49 -3.32 -9.23
C THR A 20 48.02 -3.68 -9.34
N ILE A 21 47.25 -3.57 -8.25
CA ILE A 21 45.79 -3.47 -8.29
C ILE A 21 45.39 -2.16 -7.61
N LEU A 22 45.10 -1.15 -8.43
CA LEU A 22 44.65 0.16 -7.98
C LEU A 22 43.15 0.11 -7.68
N SER A 23 42.77 0.21 -6.40
CA SER A 23 41.37 0.21 -5.96
C SER A 23 40.65 1.52 -6.32
N LEU A 24 40.21 1.64 -7.57
CA LEU A 24 39.45 2.79 -8.07
C LEU A 24 38.02 2.82 -7.50
N PHE A 25 37.87 3.43 -6.33
CA PHE A 25 36.58 3.87 -5.79
C PHE A 25 36.00 5.01 -6.65
N PHE A 26 35.23 4.67 -7.69
CA PHE A 26 34.42 5.64 -8.42
C PHE A 26 33.13 5.98 -7.66
N ALA A 27 33.28 6.69 -6.55
CA ALA A 27 32.17 7.38 -5.88
C ALA A 27 31.76 8.63 -6.69
N CYS A 28 30.98 8.44 -7.75
CA CYS A 28 30.55 9.52 -8.65
C CYS A 28 29.33 10.28 -8.12
N SER A 29 29.52 11.00 -7.00
CA SER A 29 28.50 11.89 -6.43
C SER A 29 28.38 13.15 -7.28
N LYS A 30 27.37 13.23 -8.16
CA LYS A 30 27.04 14.48 -8.85
C LYS A 30 26.43 15.47 -7.83
N PRO A 31 26.95 16.71 -7.70
CA PRO A 31 26.24 17.75 -6.98
C PRO A 31 24.97 18.12 -7.77
N LEU A 32 23.84 18.22 -7.07
CA LEU A 32 22.65 18.87 -7.62
C LEU A 32 22.88 20.38 -7.62
N SER A 33 22.66 21.03 -8.75
CA SER A 33 22.73 22.49 -8.85
C SER A 33 21.48 23.12 -8.25
N GLU A 34 21.65 24.01 -7.27
CA GLU A 34 20.57 24.87 -6.80
C GLU A 34 20.13 25.83 -7.92
N GLN A 35 19.03 25.51 -8.60
CA GLN A 35 18.21 26.53 -9.24
C GLN A 35 17.16 26.96 -8.22
N GLY A 36 17.39 28.12 -7.60
CA GLY A 36 16.52 28.66 -6.57
C GLY A 36 15.14 29.00 -7.10
N THR A 37 14.17 28.12 -6.87
CA THR A 37 12.77 28.52 -6.74
C THR A 37 12.59 29.23 -5.41
N THR A 38 11.80 30.31 -5.40
CA THR A 38 11.58 31.08 -4.19
C THR A 38 10.64 30.32 -3.24
N GLU A 39 11.20 29.48 -2.37
CA GLU A 39 10.43 28.90 -1.26
C GLU A 39 9.88 30.02 -0.39
N ILE A 40 8.58 30.30 -0.56
CA ILE A 40 7.80 31.07 0.41
C ILE A 40 7.86 30.26 1.71
N ARG A 41 8.58 30.78 2.72
CA ARG A 41 8.70 30.16 4.04
C ARG A 41 7.34 30.10 4.74
N ARG A 42 6.53 29.11 4.38
CA ARG A 42 5.44 28.63 5.23
C ARG A 42 6.04 28.06 6.51
N SER A 43 5.24 28.05 7.57
CA SER A 43 5.66 27.59 8.89
C SER A 43 6.08 26.12 8.85
N LYS A 44 7.39 25.89 8.96
CA LYS A 44 7.86 24.74 9.75
C LYS A 44 7.09 24.76 11.06
N ALA A 45 6.60 23.60 11.51
CA ALA A 45 5.94 23.47 12.81
C ALA A 45 6.78 24.21 13.86
N SER A 46 6.18 25.18 14.56
CA SER A 46 6.96 26.11 15.36
C SER A 46 7.76 25.35 16.42
N SER A 47 8.94 25.86 16.79
CA SER A 47 9.81 25.23 17.81
C SER A 47 9.12 25.05 19.17
N ASN A 48 7.94 25.64 19.34
CA ASN A 48 7.16 25.69 20.57
C ASN A 48 5.79 24.97 20.41
N GLY A 49 5.58 24.21 19.33
CA GLY A 49 4.43 23.31 19.14
C GLY A 49 3.10 23.96 18.74
N VAL A 50 2.98 25.29 18.76
CA VAL A 50 1.77 26.00 18.31
C VAL A 50 1.75 26.10 16.78
N ILE A 51 0.62 25.73 16.18
CA ILE A 51 0.34 25.86 14.74
C ILE A 51 -0.40 27.20 14.53
N ASP A 52 -0.04 27.96 13.49
CA ASP A 52 -0.71 29.23 13.19
C ASP A 52 -2.11 28.98 12.61
N THR A 53 -3.15 29.31 13.38
CA THR A 53 -4.55 29.22 12.96
C THR A 53 -5.11 30.56 12.47
N SER A 54 -4.30 31.60 12.29
CA SER A 54 -4.81 32.92 11.87
C SER A 54 -5.36 32.89 10.45
N LEU A 55 -6.62 33.34 10.28
CA LEU A 55 -7.23 33.44 8.95
C LEU A 55 -6.52 34.45 8.04
N SER A 56 -5.83 35.45 8.59
CA SER A 56 -4.99 36.38 7.80
C SER A 56 -3.80 35.68 7.12
N ASN A 57 -3.37 34.54 7.66
CA ASN A 57 -2.15 33.84 7.29
C ASN A 57 -2.45 32.49 6.59
N LEU A 58 -3.73 32.14 6.42
CA LEU A 58 -4.19 30.85 5.90
C LEU A 58 -3.92 30.71 4.38
N THR A 59 -2.66 30.41 4.04
CA THR A 59 -2.24 30.17 2.65
C THR A 59 -2.16 28.68 2.36
N PHE A 60 -2.83 28.24 1.30
CA PHE A 60 -2.89 26.85 0.87
C PHE A 60 -2.76 26.72 -0.65
N VAL A 61 -2.50 25.51 -1.13
CA VAL A 61 -2.40 25.17 -2.55
C VAL A 61 -3.77 24.72 -3.08
N THR A 62 -4.16 25.30 -4.20
CA THR A 62 -5.27 24.86 -5.06
C THR A 62 -4.67 24.32 -6.34
N ASN A 63 -4.99 23.07 -6.68
CA ASN A 63 -4.56 22.40 -7.91
C ASN A 63 -5.63 22.57 -9.00
N PRO A 64 -5.37 22.17 -10.26
CA PRO A 64 -6.41 22.14 -11.29
C PRO A 64 -7.55 21.15 -11.00
N VAL A 65 -7.24 20.09 -10.23
CA VAL A 65 -8.22 19.14 -9.68
C VAL A 65 -7.99 19.06 -8.17
N ASN A 66 -9.05 19.20 -7.38
CA ASN A 66 -8.99 19.29 -5.92
C ASN A 66 -9.89 18.25 -5.27
N LEU A 67 -9.60 17.92 -4.01
CA LEU A 67 -10.49 17.13 -3.17
C LEU A 67 -11.83 17.86 -3.02
N ASN A 68 -12.94 17.18 -3.33
CA ASN A 68 -14.26 17.70 -2.97
C ASN A 68 -14.45 17.49 -1.46
N ILE A 69 -14.64 18.57 -0.70
CA ILE A 69 -14.96 18.46 0.73
C ILE A 69 -16.43 18.85 0.90
N ILE A 70 -17.20 17.96 1.52
CA ILE A 70 -18.65 18.05 1.65
C ILE A 70 -19.01 18.05 3.14
N MET A 71 -19.84 19.00 3.55
CA MET A 71 -20.62 18.93 4.78
C MET A 71 -22.03 18.45 4.40
N PHE A 72 -22.33 17.20 4.70
CA PHE A 72 -23.61 16.54 4.40
C PHE A 72 -24.50 16.62 5.63
N VAL A 73 -25.59 17.38 5.56
CA VAL A 73 -26.35 17.86 6.72
C VAL A 73 -27.71 17.17 6.82
N PRO A 74 -27.94 16.25 7.79
CA PRO A 74 -29.26 15.68 8.04
C PRO A 74 -30.32 16.72 8.37
N THR A 75 -31.59 16.43 8.03
CA THR A 75 -32.72 17.37 8.18
C THR A 75 -33.01 17.78 9.63
N ASP A 76 -32.53 17.00 10.61
CA ASP A 76 -32.69 17.19 12.05
C ASP A 76 -31.38 17.53 12.80
N ASN A 77 -30.22 17.43 12.14
CA ASN A 77 -28.91 17.60 12.79
C ASN A 77 -28.02 18.62 12.02
N PRO A 78 -28.13 19.93 12.33
CA PRO A 78 -27.45 20.99 11.57
C PRO A 78 -25.93 20.98 11.75
N ALA A 79 -25.22 21.53 10.75
CA ALA A 79 -23.77 21.73 10.82
C ALA A 79 -23.36 22.68 11.97
N LEU A 80 -22.21 22.40 12.58
CA LEU A 80 -21.72 23.16 13.74
C LEU A 80 -21.44 24.63 13.39
N PRO A 81 -21.84 25.61 14.22
CA PRO A 81 -21.49 27.02 14.01
C PRO A 81 -19.99 27.22 13.81
N GLY A 82 -19.62 27.96 12.77
CA GLY A 82 -18.22 28.25 12.43
C GLY A 82 -17.43 27.09 11.79
N TYR A 83 -18.07 25.98 11.41
CA TYR A 83 -17.37 24.81 10.84
C TYR A 83 -16.46 25.16 9.66
N LYS A 84 -16.87 26.07 8.75
CA LYS A 84 -16.08 26.45 7.56
C LYS A 84 -14.69 26.98 7.92
N THR A 85 -14.61 27.89 8.89
CA THR A 85 -13.35 28.42 9.45
C THR A 85 -12.52 27.31 10.10
N ARG A 86 -13.13 26.58 11.05
CA ARG A 86 -12.48 25.57 11.89
C ARG A 86 -11.88 24.42 11.07
N LEU A 87 -12.63 23.96 10.07
CA LEU A 87 -12.20 22.88 9.19
C LEU A 87 -11.29 23.36 8.07
N SER A 88 -11.39 24.60 7.59
CA SER A 88 -10.39 25.17 6.68
C SER A 88 -8.99 25.14 7.31
N GLN A 89 -8.87 25.60 8.56
CA GLN A 89 -7.62 25.51 9.32
C GLN A 89 -7.09 24.06 9.40
N LEU A 90 -7.97 23.11 9.70
CA LEU A 90 -7.61 21.68 9.82
C LEU A 90 -7.18 21.06 8.48
N PHE A 91 -7.85 21.38 7.38
CA PHE A 91 -7.49 20.84 6.07
C PHE A 91 -6.22 21.45 5.49
N VAL A 92 -5.93 22.73 5.78
CA VAL A 92 -4.62 23.32 5.45
C VAL A 92 -3.51 22.66 6.27
N HIS A 93 -3.73 22.41 7.56
CA HIS A 93 -2.79 21.63 8.38
C HIS A 93 -2.57 20.21 7.83
N PHE A 94 -3.63 19.51 7.38
CA PHE A 94 -3.51 18.20 6.74
C PHE A 94 -2.78 18.28 5.39
N GLN A 95 -3.04 19.29 4.56
CA GLN A 95 -2.33 19.54 3.31
C GLN A 95 -0.82 19.70 3.56
N ASP A 96 -0.44 20.53 4.53
CA ASP A 96 0.97 20.76 4.87
C ASP A 96 1.61 19.51 5.51
N TRP A 97 0.91 18.77 6.37
CA TRP A 97 1.42 17.52 6.96
C TRP A 97 1.69 16.46 5.87
N LEU A 98 0.71 16.23 4.98
CA LEU A 98 0.86 15.33 3.84
C LEU A 98 2.02 15.74 2.93
N HIS A 99 2.17 17.03 2.64
CA HIS A 99 3.30 17.55 1.86
C HIS A 99 4.65 17.27 2.53
N ASN A 100 4.80 17.55 3.83
CA ASN A 100 6.05 17.34 4.55
C ASN A 100 6.45 15.85 4.60
N GLU A 101 5.49 14.95 4.82
CA GLU A 101 5.74 13.51 4.78
C GLU A 101 6.00 12.96 3.38
N MET A 102 5.42 13.56 2.33
CA MET A 102 5.80 13.28 0.93
C MET A 102 7.22 13.77 0.62
N GLY A 103 7.61 14.93 1.15
CA GLY A 103 8.94 15.52 1.01
C GLY A 103 10.06 14.63 1.56
N ARG A 104 9.78 13.88 2.64
CA ARG A 104 10.67 12.84 3.21
C ARG A 104 11.16 11.83 2.17
N TYR A 105 10.37 11.57 1.13
CA TYR A 105 10.67 10.62 0.05
C TYR A 105 10.96 11.28 -1.32
N GLY A 106 11.14 12.61 -1.33
CA GLY A 106 11.52 13.37 -2.53
C GLY A 106 10.36 13.85 -3.41
N TYR A 107 9.10 13.80 -2.93
CA TYR A 107 7.94 14.31 -3.67
C TYR A 107 7.47 15.65 -3.09
N SER A 108 7.32 16.67 -3.95
CA SER A 108 6.96 18.04 -3.54
C SER A 108 5.48 18.40 -3.80
N ASN A 109 4.64 17.42 -4.10
CA ASN A 109 3.20 17.62 -4.34
C ASN A 109 2.47 18.12 -3.08
N TYR A 110 1.31 18.75 -3.27
CA TYR A 110 0.38 19.16 -2.22
C TYR A 110 -1.01 18.60 -2.53
N LEU A 111 -1.76 18.19 -1.50
CA LEU A 111 -3.19 17.86 -1.61
C LEU A 111 -3.96 19.11 -2.07
N GLY A 112 -4.57 19.08 -3.25
CA GLY A 112 -5.31 20.20 -3.81
C GLY A 112 -6.58 20.51 -3.01
N LEU A 113 -6.66 21.72 -2.48
CA LEU A 113 -7.84 22.25 -1.80
C LEU A 113 -8.45 23.38 -2.64
N ALA A 114 -9.72 23.24 -3.02
CA ALA A 114 -10.47 24.29 -3.68
C ALA A 114 -10.69 25.48 -2.73
N LYS A 115 -10.77 26.69 -3.28
CA LYS A 115 -10.94 27.95 -2.53
C LYS A 115 -12.32 28.54 -2.77
N ASP A 116 -12.99 29.03 -1.72
CA ASP A 116 -14.28 29.70 -1.83
C ASP A 116 -14.15 31.21 -2.06
N SER A 117 -15.28 31.90 -2.23
CA SER A 117 -15.34 33.35 -2.45
C SER A 117 -14.92 34.21 -1.25
N THR A 118 -14.76 33.61 -0.07
CA THR A 118 -14.22 34.27 1.15
C THR A 118 -12.71 34.06 1.31
N GLY A 119 -12.11 33.19 0.49
CA GLY A 119 -10.70 32.81 0.56
C GLY A 119 -10.41 31.57 1.40
N LEU A 120 -11.44 30.98 2.03
CA LEU A 120 -11.37 29.76 2.83
C LEU A 120 -11.34 28.50 1.95
N VAL A 121 -11.18 27.32 2.55
CA VAL A 121 -11.31 26.04 1.84
C VAL A 121 -12.78 25.83 1.48
N ASN A 122 -13.06 25.57 0.20
CA ASN A 122 -14.42 25.35 -0.29
C ASN A 122 -14.99 24.04 0.26
N ILE A 123 -15.87 24.16 1.26
CA ILE A 123 -16.64 23.06 1.82
C ILE A 123 -18.09 23.19 1.35
N ILE A 124 -18.46 22.26 0.46
CA ILE A 124 -19.77 22.17 -0.19
C ILE A 124 -20.80 21.74 0.87
N GLU A 125 -21.79 22.59 1.16
CA GLU A 125 -22.88 22.25 2.09
C GLU A 125 -24.01 21.59 1.29
N ILE A 126 -24.33 20.33 1.61
CA ILE A 126 -25.38 19.56 0.94
C ILE A 126 -26.44 19.19 1.99
N PRO A 127 -27.67 19.72 1.90
CA PRO A 127 -28.77 19.27 2.73
C PRO A 127 -29.17 17.85 2.30
N ALA A 128 -29.22 16.94 3.25
CA ALA A 128 -29.66 15.57 3.05
C ALA A 128 -31.18 15.49 2.90
N ALA A 129 -31.67 14.43 2.26
CA ALA A 129 -33.10 14.13 2.16
C ALA A 129 -33.69 13.52 3.44
N GLY A 130 -32.84 12.97 4.33
CA GLY A 130 -33.23 12.22 5.52
C GLY A 130 -32.76 12.82 6.85
N ALA A 131 -33.25 12.24 7.95
CA ALA A 131 -32.79 12.52 9.30
C ALA A 131 -31.49 11.76 9.62
N GLN A 132 -30.79 12.10 10.71
CA GLN A 132 -29.50 11.51 11.05
C GLN A 132 -29.56 9.98 11.23
N ALA A 133 -30.70 9.48 11.72
CA ALA A 133 -31.00 8.05 11.85
C ALA A 133 -31.06 7.29 10.51
N ASP A 134 -31.29 7.96 9.38
CA ASP A 134 -31.25 7.34 8.05
C ASP A 134 -29.82 7.07 7.54
N TYR A 135 -28.80 7.55 8.26
CA TYR A 135 -27.39 7.48 7.88
C TYR A 135 -26.53 6.82 8.99
N PRO A 136 -26.78 5.55 9.36
CA PRO A 136 -26.00 4.82 10.37
C PRO A 136 -24.59 4.45 9.89
N TYR A 137 -23.75 3.88 10.77
CA TYR A 137 -22.41 3.40 10.39
C TYR A 137 -22.38 2.29 9.31
N SER A 138 -23.50 1.61 9.02
CA SER A 138 -23.51 0.53 8.02
C SER A 138 -23.25 1.05 6.60
N SER A 139 -22.10 0.73 6.02
CA SER A 139 -21.73 1.12 4.65
C SER A 139 -22.68 0.55 3.59
N ALA A 140 -23.29 -0.61 3.85
CA ALA A 140 -24.33 -1.21 3.00
C ALA A 140 -25.63 -0.39 2.93
N ILE A 141 -25.83 0.57 3.84
CA ILE A 141 -26.96 1.52 3.86
C ILE A 141 -26.45 2.89 3.41
N SER A 142 -25.54 3.47 4.19
CA SER A 142 -25.22 4.89 4.12
C SER A 142 -24.32 5.27 2.96
N ALA A 143 -23.34 4.43 2.58
CA ALA A 143 -22.42 4.79 1.50
C ALA A 143 -23.18 4.95 0.18
N GLY A 144 -24.04 3.97 -0.17
CA GLY A 144 -24.89 4.05 -1.36
C GLY A 144 -25.88 5.21 -1.33
N LYS A 145 -26.57 5.42 -0.19
CA LYS A 145 -27.56 6.50 -0.05
C LYS A 145 -26.93 7.88 -0.22
N ILE A 146 -25.86 8.17 0.54
CA ILE A 146 -25.20 9.48 0.54
C ILE A 146 -24.54 9.77 -0.82
N ILE A 147 -23.89 8.78 -1.45
CA ILE A 147 -23.29 8.95 -2.79
C ILE A 147 -24.36 9.30 -3.84
N ASN A 148 -25.54 8.69 -3.77
CA ASN A 148 -26.64 9.00 -4.69
C ASN A 148 -27.18 10.43 -4.47
N GLU A 149 -27.34 10.88 -3.23
CA GLU A 149 -27.75 12.25 -2.91
C GLU A 149 -26.70 13.30 -3.35
N ILE A 150 -25.40 13.01 -3.13
CA ILE A 150 -24.29 13.85 -3.63
C ILE A 150 -24.30 13.93 -5.16
N ASN A 151 -24.53 12.82 -5.86
CA ASN A 151 -24.60 12.80 -7.33
C ASN A 151 -25.81 13.57 -7.87
N ALA A 152 -26.96 13.49 -7.20
CA ALA A 152 -28.14 14.31 -7.53
C ALA A 152 -27.85 15.81 -7.34
N TYR A 153 -27.25 16.21 -6.21
CA TYR A 153 -26.84 17.59 -5.96
C TYR A 153 -25.79 18.09 -6.97
N LYS A 154 -24.80 17.25 -7.31
CA LYS A 154 -23.77 17.54 -8.32
C LYS A 154 -24.35 17.72 -9.74
N THR A 155 -25.47 17.08 -10.05
CA THR A 155 -26.15 17.23 -11.34
C THR A 155 -26.77 18.62 -11.50
N SER A 156 -27.27 19.23 -10.43
CA SER A 156 -27.79 20.61 -10.41
C SER A 156 -26.72 21.68 -10.10
N HIS A 157 -25.63 21.32 -9.43
CA HIS A 157 -24.56 22.23 -9.01
C HIS A 157 -23.15 21.82 -9.50
N PRO A 158 -22.95 21.46 -10.79
CA PRO A 158 -21.71 20.83 -11.25
C PRO A 158 -20.46 21.70 -11.03
N GLY A 159 -20.59 23.03 -11.15
CA GLY A 159 -19.50 23.99 -10.96
C GLY A 159 -18.97 24.12 -9.52
N GLN A 160 -19.61 23.50 -8.52
CA GLN A 160 -19.09 23.46 -7.15
C GLN A 160 -18.05 22.34 -6.91
N PHE A 161 -17.97 21.36 -7.82
CA PHE A 161 -17.14 20.17 -7.66
C PHE A 161 -15.89 20.26 -8.55
N SER A 162 -14.73 19.94 -7.99
CA SER A 162 -13.45 19.99 -8.71
C SER A 162 -12.98 18.62 -9.18
N SER A 163 -13.14 17.57 -8.36
CA SER A 163 -12.83 16.19 -8.74
C SER A 163 -14.08 15.42 -9.18
N ASN A 164 -13.90 14.43 -10.05
CA ASN A 164 -14.92 13.40 -10.33
C ASN A 164 -14.73 12.12 -9.51
N ASN A 165 -13.57 11.97 -8.86
CA ASN A 165 -13.13 10.77 -8.18
C ASN A 165 -13.13 10.89 -6.65
N HIS A 166 -12.56 11.97 -6.10
CA HIS A 166 -12.20 12.08 -4.68
C HIS A 166 -13.14 12.97 -3.89
N TYR A 167 -13.64 12.44 -2.77
CA TYR A 167 -14.61 13.11 -1.91
C TYR A 167 -14.33 12.83 -0.44
N LEU A 168 -14.22 13.88 0.38
CA LEU A 168 -14.32 13.80 1.83
C LEU A 168 -15.71 14.26 2.22
N VAL A 169 -16.49 13.35 2.82
CA VAL A 169 -17.87 13.58 3.25
C VAL A 169 -17.90 13.60 4.77
N LEU A 170 -18.23 14.75 5.33
CA LEU A 170 -18.46 14.93 6.76
C LEU A 170 -19.96 14.92 7.05
N LEU A 171 -20.34 14.26 8.14
CA LEU A 171 -21.65 14.43 8.76
C LEU A 171 -21.47 15.08 10.14
N PRO A 172 -22.32 16.04 10.55
CA PRO A 172 -22.32 16.56 11.92
C PRO A 172 -22.45 15.41 12.92
N ALA A 173 -21.78 15.53 14.07
CA ALA A 173 -21.86 14.54 15.14
C ALA A 173 -23.31 14.35 15.62
N ARG A 174 -23.73 13.10 15.73
CA ARG A 174 -25.12 12.77 16.07
C ARG A 174 -25.53 13.27 17.45
N THR A 175 -26.79 13.68 17.54
CA THR A 175 -27.44 14.30 18.70
C THR A 175 -28.60 13.46 19.24
N ASP A 176 -29.02 12.41 18.53
CA ASP A 176 -30.10 11.50 18.91
C ASP A 176 -29.71 10.38 19.89
N GLY A 177 -28.43 10.33 20.29
CA GLY A 177 -27.89 9.36 21.25
C GLY A 177 -27.29 8.10 20.62
N ASP A 178 -27.44 7.91 19.30
CA ASP A 178 -26.72 6.88 18.55
C ASP A 178 -25.37 7.45 18.10
N GLY A 179 -24.28 6.97 18.71
CA GLY A 179 -22.91 7.39 18.37
C GLY A 179 -22.38 6.84 17.03
N SER A 180 -23.20 6.10 16.25
CA SER A 180 -22.77 5.46 15.02
C SER A 180 -23.17 6.27 13.77
N GLN A 181 -22.17 6.67 12.99
CA GLN A 181 -22.35 7.38 11.72
C GLN A 181 -21.18 7.01 10.77
N PRO A 182 -21.31 7.20 9.45
CA PRO A 182 -20.26 6.85 8.49
C PRO A 182 -18.87 7.37 8.86
N PHE A 183 -17.95 6.43 9.08
CA PHE A 183 -16.55 6.70 9.41
C PHE A 183 -15.69 5.58 8.80
N TYR A 184 -15.43 5.68 7.50
CA TYR A 184 -14.69 4.68 6.71
C TYR A 184 -14.33 5.22 5.32
N GLY A 185 -13.25 4.68 4.72
CA GLY A 185 -13.01 4.72 3.28
C GLY A 185 -14.00 3.86 2.48
N TYR A 186 -14.46 4.35 1.33
CA TYR A 186 -15.33 3.63 0.40
C TYR A 186 -14.94 3.93 -1.06
N GLY A 187 -14.02 3.13 -1.60
CA GLY A 187 -13.41 3.39 -2.91
C GLY A 187 -12.56 4.65 -2.88
N LYS A 188 -13.09 5.76 -3.42
CA LYS A 188 -12.45 7.10 -3.40
C LYS A 188 -13.26 8.14 -2.61
N TYR A 189 -14.31 7.70 -1.92
CA TYR A 189 -14.98 8.46 -0.88
C TYR A 189 -14.31 8.17 0.46
N CYS A 190 -14.22 9.18 1.31
CA CYS A 190 -13.94 9.08 2.73
C CYS A 190 -15.15 9.61 3.48
N PHE A 191 -15.67 8.86 4.45
CA PHE A 191 -16.69 9.34 5.38
C PHE A 191 -16.06 9.61 6.75
N ALA A 192 -16.43 10.72 7.39
CA ALA A 192 -16.01 11.05 8.75
C ALA A 192 -17.05 11.93 9.50
N VAL A 193 -16.81 12.16 10.79
CA VAL A 193 -17.64 13.00 11.67
C VAL A 193 -17.07 14.41 11.84
N ASP A 194 -17.93 15.43 11.84
CA ASP A 194 -17.60 16.77 12.35
C ASP A 194 -18.09 16.96 13.79
N ASN A 195 -17.19 17.32 14.69
CA ASN A 195 -17.49 17.65 16.08
C ASN A 195 -16.62 18.83 16.55
N SER A 196 -16.89 19.38 17.74
CA SER A 196 -16.14 20.54 18.28
C SER A 196 -14.64 20.30 18.44
N SER A 197 -14.18 19.06 18.59
CA SER A 197 -12.75 18.70 18.64
C SER A 197 -12.10 18.57 17.27
N MET A 198 -12.85 18.57 16.17
CA MET A 198 -12.31 18.52 14.80
C MET A 198 -11.74 19.89 14.41
N SER A 199 -10.59 20.23 14.98
CA SER A 199 -9.84 21.46 14.74
C SER A 199 -8.35 21.22 14.89
N VAL A 200 -7.52 22.12 14.37
CA VAL A 200 -6.06 22.11 14.57
C VAL A 200 -5.71 22.08 16.06
N ASN A 201 -6.36 22.92 16.87
CA ASN A 201 -6.17 23.01 18.31
C ASN A 201 -6.76 21.82 19.09
N GLY A 202 -7.41 20.88 18.40
CA GLY A 202 -7.81 19.59 18.94
C GLY A 202 -6.71 18.53 18.90
N ILE A 203 -5.55 18.82 18.27
CA ILE A 203 -4.38 17.94 18.23
C ILE A 203 -3.39 18.41 19.33
N PRO A 204 -3.00 17.57 20.30
CA PRO A 204 -3.43 16.19 20.54
C PRO A 204 -4.77 16.07 21.29
N ASN A 205 -5.56 15.04 20.95
CA ASN A 205 -6.76 14.62 21.66
C ASN A 205 -6.53 13.28 22.40
N PRO A 206 -6.23 13.29 23.72
CA PRO A 206 -6.07 12.05 24.48
C PRO A 206 -7.35 11.19 24.51
N SER A 207 -8.53 11.82 24.45
CA SER A 207 -9.83 11.16 24.67
C SER A 207 -10.54 10.65 23.40
N SER A 208 -10.12 11.07 22.21
CA SER A 208 -10.75 10.70 20.93
C SER A 208 -9.72 10.31 19.86
N ASN A 209 -10.15 9.52 18.87
CA ASN A 209 -9.35 9.10 17.72
C ASN A 209 -9.85 9.70 16.39
N TYR A 210 -10.86 10.58 16.40
CA TYR A 210 -11.51 11.05 15.16
C TYR A 210 -10.62 11.91 14.26
N LEU A 211 -9.64 12.65 14.80
CA LEU A 211 -8.75 13.52 14.03
C LEU A 211 -7.81 12.71 13.12
N GLY A 212 -7.03 11.80 13.71
CA GLY A 212 -6.17 10.87 12.95
C GLY A 212 -6.99 9.84 12.18
N GLY A 213 -8.15 9.43 12.69
CA GLY A 213 -9.10 8.60 11.94
C GLY A 213 -9.55 9.27 10.64
N MET A 214 -9.97 10.55 10.67
CA MET A 214 -10.36 11.27 9.45
C MET A 214 -9.20 11.37 8.46
N LEU A 215 -7.95 11.51 8.93
CA LEU A 215 -6.76 11.52 8.08
C LEU A 215 -6.45 10.14 7.48
N HIS A 216 -6.71 9.05 8.22
CA HIS A 216 -6.57 7.66 7.77
C HIS A 216 -7.64 7.29 6.73
N GLU A 217 -8.93 7.56 7.01
CA GLU A 217 -10.02 7.35 6.06
C GLU A 217 -9.85 8.22 4.80
N LEU A 218 -9.34 9.46 4.96
CA LEU A 218 -8.96 10.30 3.83
C LEU A 218 -7.81 9.67 3.02
N GLY A 219 -6.84 9.04 3.68
CA GLY A 219 -5.81 8.21 3.04
C GLY A 219 -6.43 7.15 2.12
N HIS A 220 -7.39 6.37 2.61
CA HIS A 220 -8.14 5.42 1.77
C HIS A 220 -8.88 6.11 0.61
N GLY A 221 -9.57 7.21 0.89
CA GLY A 221 -10.21 8.05 -0.13
C GLY A 221 -9.22 8.57 -1.19
N LEU A 222 -7.93 8.68 -0.86
CA LEU A 222 -6.82 9.07 -1.74
C LEU A 222 -6.07 7.87 -2.37
N ASN A 223 -6.70 6.69 -2.39
CA ASN A 223 -6.21 5.40 -2.89
C ASN A 223 -5.12 4.71 -2.05
N LEU A 224 -4.87 5.11 -0.79
CA LEU A 224 -3.89 4.45 0.07
C LEU A 224 -4.45 3.13 0.64
N PRO A 225 -3.77 1.98 0.44
CA PRO A 225 -4.07 0.75 1.17
C PRO A 225 -3.44 0.78 2.58
N HIS A 226 -3.83 -0.16 3.44
CA HIS A 226 -3.14 -0.34 4.71
C HIS A 226 -1.65 -0.67 4.55
N ASN A 227 -0.86 -0.33 5.56
CA ASN A 227 0.53 -0.74 5.69
C ASN A 227 1.07 -0.54 7.12
N ARG A 228 2.17 -1.22 7.41
CA ARG A 228 2.95 -1.05 8.64
C ARG A 228 4.34 -0.49 8.36
N ALA A 229 4.80 0.37 9.26
CA ALA A 229 6.19 0.82 9.36
C ALA A 229 7.18 -0.37 9.38
N LYS A 230 8.34 -0.22 8.75
CA LYS A 230 9.47 -1.16 8.87
C LYS A 230 9.97 -1.25 10.32
N TYR A 231 10.15 -2.47 10.82
CA TYR A 231 10.44 -2.73 12.24
C TYR A 231 11.75 -2.13 12.76
N VAL A 232 12.81 -2.07 11.95
CA VAL A 232 14.14 -1.62 12.38
C VAL A 232 14.42 -0.19 11.93
N SER A 233 14.05 0.18 10.70
CA SER A 233 14.37 1.51 10.17
C SER A 233 13.32 2.59 10.42
N GLU A 234 12.02 2.27 10.42
CA GLU A 234 10.94 3.27 10.47
C GLU A 234 10.24 3.33 11.83
N GLU A 235 9.77 2.21 12.40
CA GLU A 235 9.02 2.20 13.67
C GLU A 235 9.80 2.88 14.84
N PRO A 236 11.12 2.67 15.02
CA PRO A 236 11.87 3.30 16.11
C PRO A 236 12.22 4.79 15.90
N THR A 237 12.05 5.32 14.68
CA THR A 237 12.53 6.67 14.33
C THR A 237 11.42 7.63 13.86
N LEU A 238 10.36 7.09 13.25
CA LEU A 238 9.21 7.82 12.72
C LEU A 238 7.90 7.46 13.45
N GLY A 239 7.87 6.36 14.21
CA GLY A 239 6.69 5.88 14.93
C GLY A 239 5.74 5.10 14.03
N THR A 240 4.46 5.44 14.06
CA THR A 240 3.40 4.64 13.42
C THR A 240 3.12 5.11 11.99
N SER A 241 2.96 4.16 11.05
CA SER A 241 2.45 4.50 9.72
C SER A 241 1.00 4.97 9.81
N LEU A 242 0.64 6.05 9.09
CA LEU A 242 -0.73 6.58 9.06
C LEU A 242 -1.74 5.47 8.77
N MET A 243 -1.47 4.70 7.70
CA MET A 243 -2.32 3.62 7.19
C MET A 243 -2.16 2.29 7.96
N GLY A 244 -1.42 2.29 9.07
CA GLY A 244 -1.41 1.24 10.07
C GLY A 244 -2.34 1.61 11.22
N SER A 245 -1.82 1.70 12.43
CA SER A 245 -2.54 2.23 13.62
C SER A 245 -2.41 3.76 13.78
N GLY A 246 -2.02 4.46 12.72
CA GLY A 246 -1.72 5.89 12.74
C GLY A 246 -2.93 6.79 13.02
N ASN A 247 -4.14 6.27 12.79
CA ASN A 247 -5.40 6.88 13.21
C ASN A 247 -5.43 7.17 14.74
N VAL A 248 -4.84 6.30 15.55
CA VAL A 248 -4.67 6.51 16.99
C VAL A 248 -3.52 7.47 17.25
N SER A 249 -2.30 7.17 16.79
CA SER A 249 -1.10 7.93 17.18
C SER A 249 -1.16 9.40 16.77
N PHE A 250 -1.65 9.71 15.56
CA PHE A 250 -1.82 11.09 15.10
C PHE A 250 -2.81 11.85 16.00
N SER A 251 -3.91 11.20 16.37
CA SER A 251 -4.89 11.78 17.30
C SER A 251 -4.27 12.07 18.67
N LYS A 252 -3.31 11.26 19.13
CA LYS A 252 -2.58 11.50 20.40
C LYS A 252 -1.37 12.45 20.27
N GLY A 253 -1.10 12.99 19.08
CA GLY A 253 0.12 13.78 18.81
C GLY A 253 1.41 12.98 18.96
N LEU A 254 1.33 11.65 18.87
CA LEU A 254 2.48 10.75 18.86
C LEU A 254 3.10 10.67 17.46
N PRO A 255 4.40 10.33 17.33
CA PRO A 255 5.07 10.21 16.04
C PRO A 255 4.29 9.32 15.04
N THR A 256 3.89 9.94 13.94
CA THR A 256 3.09 9.32 12.88
C THR A 256 3.60 9.84 11.54
N PHE A 257 3.69 8.96 10.53
CA PHE A 257 4.30 9.29 9.23
C PHE A 257 3.58 8.58 8.06
N LEU A 258 3.84 9.00 6.82
CA LEU A 258 3.44 8.23 5.61
C LEU A 258 4.57 7.27 5.24
N THR A 259 4.28 6.03 4.83
CA THR A 259 5.36 5.19 4.26
C THR A 259 5.78 5.70 2.88
N GLY A 260 6.97 5.32 2.43
CA GLY A 260 7.44 5.69 1.09
C GLY A 260 6.48 5.24 -0.02
N SER A 261 5.80 4.11 0.16
CA SER A 261 4.78 3.62 -0.78
C SER A 261 3.51 4.46 -0.77
N ASP A 262 3.11 5.03 0.37
CA ASP A 262 2.00 5.99 0.45
C ASP A 262 2.36 7.29 -0.29
N ALA A 263 3.53 7.85 0.03
CA ALA A 263 4.03 9.06 -0.62
C ALA A 263 4.15 8.89 -2.15
N ALA A 264 4.55 7.70 -2.62
CA ALA A 264 4.55 7.36 -4.03
C ALA A 264 3.13 7.41 -4.62
N ILE A 265 2.14 6.75 -4.02
CA ILE A 265 0.74 6.73 -4.50
C ILE A 265 0.19 8.15 -4.54
N LEU A 266 0.38 8.95 -3.47
CA LEU A 266 -0.07 10.35 -3.44
C LEU A 266 0.58 11.18 -4.55
N SER A 267 1.86 10.96 -4.88
CA SER A 267 2.54 11.68 -5.98
C SER A 267 1.88 11.48 -7.36
N ARG A 268 1.05 10.43 -7.52
CA ARG A 268 0.30 10.11 -8.75
C ARG A 268 -1.22 10.25 -8.62
N ASN A 269 -1.74 10.60 -7.44
CA ASN A 269 -3.16 10.86 -7.26
C ASN A 269 -3.55 12.16 -8.01
N GLU A 270 -4.70 12.16 -8.70
CA GLU A 270 -5.17 13.31 -9.49
C GLU A 270 -5.25 14.62 -8.69
N VAL A 271 -5.67 14.57 -7.42
CA VAL A 271 -5.83 15.80 -6.60
C VAL A 271 -4.50 16.33 -6.06
N PHE A 272 -3.38 15.64 -6.33
CA PHE A 272 -2.02 16.07 -5.97
C PHE A 272 -1.23 16.64 -7.16
N GLN A 273 -1.81 16.66 -8.37
CA GLN A 273 -1.13 17.15 -9.57
C GLN A 273 -1.26 18.68 -9.68
N SER A 274 -0.13 19.38 -9.75
CA SER A 274 -0.09 20.84 -9.91
C SER A 274 -0.39 21.32 -11.34
N THR A 275 -0.54 20.39 -12.29
CA THR A 275 -0.87 20.65 -13.70
C THR A 275 -2.01 19.74 -14.16
N VAL A 276 -2.71 20.12 -15.23
CA VAL A 276 -3.78 19.30 -15.81
C VAL A 276 -3.15 18.05 -16.45
N ALA A 277 -3.51 16.88 -15.95
CA ALA A 277 -3.07 15.61 -16.52
C ALA A 277 -3.67 15.40 -17.93
N THR A 278 -2.84 14.99 -18.88
CA THR A 278 -3.26 14.68 -20.26
C THR A 278 -3.82 13.26 -20.41
N ALA A 279 -3.47 12.36 -19.50
CA ALA A 279 -4.00 10.99 -19.45
C ALA A 279 -5.23 10.92 -18.53
N SER A 280 -6.19 10.06 -18.87
CA SER A 280 -7.38 9.84 -18.03
C SER A 280 -6.97 9.24 -16.67
N PRO A 281 -7.33 9.86 -15.54
CA PRO A 281 -6.93 9.41 -14.22
C PRO A 281 -7.59 8.07 -13.89
N TYR A 282 -6.81 7.16 -13.33
CA TYR A 282 -7.25 5.82 -12.93
C TYR A 282 -7.83 4.94 -14.06
N GLN A 283 -7.52 5.24 -15.32
CA GLN A 283 -7.73 4.28 -16.41
C GLN A 283 -6.89 3.02 -16.15
N ALA A 284 -7.54 1.86 -16.16
CA ALA A 284 -6.88 0.57 -15.95
C ALA A 284 -6.00 0.17 -17.16
N PRO A 285 -4.79 -0.36 -16.94
CA PRO A 285 -3.90 -0.83 -18.01
C PRO A 285 -4.23 -2.24 -18.48
N SER A 286 -3.81 -2.54 -19.71
CA SER A 286 -3.47 -3.90 -20.14
C SER A 286 -2.00 -4.14 -19.78
N TYR A 287 -1.73 -5.12 -18.90
CA TYR A 287 -0.41 -5.31 -18.30
C TYR A 287 -0.08 -6.78 -18.03
N THR A 288 1.20 -7.08 -17.81
CA THR A 288 1.68 -8.35 -17.22
C THR A 288 2.80 -8.07 -16.21
N VAL A 289 2.94 -8.93 -15.20
CA VAL A 289 3.99 -8.81 -14.17
C VAL A 289 4.60 -10.19 -13.93
N GLN A 290 5.89 -10.32 -14.19
CA GLN A 290 6.67 -11.56 -14.14
C GLN A 290 7.94 -11.37 -13.29
N PRO A 291 7.81 -11.22 -11.96
CA PRO A 291 8.93 -11.14 -11.04
C PRO A 291 9.54 -12.52 -10.80
N GLN A 292 10.79 -12.53 -10.37
CA GLN A 292 11.54 -13.66 -9.86
C GLN A 292 12.08 -13.28 -8.47
N PHE A 293 12.02 -14.21 -7.51
CA PHE A 293 12.38 -13.94 -6.11
C PHE A 293 13.49 -14.89 -5.65
N ALA A 294 14.71 -14.38 -5.50
CA ALA A 294 15.80 -15.10 -4.88
C ALA A 294 15.84 -14.78 -3.38
N ILE A 295 15.43 -15.73 -2.54
CA ILE A 295 15.48 -15.60 -1.09
C ILE A 295 16.87 -16.01 -0.60
N ASP A 296 17.56 -15.11 0.09
CA ASP A 296 18.77 -15.41 0.86
C ASP A 296 18.48 -15.26 2.35
N ASN A 297 18.20 -16.39 3.01
CA ASN A 297 17.94 -16.41 4.44
C ASN A 297 19.20 -16.13 5.29
N SER A 298 20.42 -16.28 4.74
CA SER A 298 21.67 -15.97 5.44
C SER A 298 21.94 -14.46 5.48
N GLN A 299 21.59 -13.75 4.40
CA GLN A 299 21.61 -12.28 4.35
C GLN A 299 20.30 -11.64 4.86
N GLN A 300 19.29 -12.44 5.23
CA GLN A 300 17.94 -11.99 5.55
C GLN A 300 17.34 -11.08 4.45
N LYS A 301 17.36 -11.52 3.19
CA LYS A 301 16.89 -10.73 2.04
C LYS A 301 16.04 -11.51 1.04
N ILE A 302 15.20 -10.78 0.31
CA ILE A 302 14.67 -11.22 -1.00
C ILE A 302 15.20 -10.27 -2.07
N PHE A 303 15.94 -10.80 -3.03
CA PHE A 303 16.27 -10.08 -4.26
C PHE A 303 15.14 -10.30 -5.26
N ILE A 304 14.52 -9.21 -5.71
CA ILE A 304 13.46 -9.23 -6.73
C ILE A 304 14.10 -8.83 -8.06
N THR A 305 13.91 -9.65 -9.08
CA THR A 305 14.22 -9.32 -10.48
C THR A 305 13.02 -9.64 -11.36
N GLY A 306 13.12 -9.45 -12.68
CA GLY A 306 12.11 -9.87 -13.65
C GLY A 306 11.61 -8.74 -14.53
N ASN A 307 10.43 -8.91 -15.13
CA ASN A 307 9.90 -7.99 -16.13
C ASN A 307 8.41 -7.67 -15.90
N TYR A 308 7.96 -6.56 -16.49
CA TYR A 308 6.55 -6.23 -16.64
C TYR A 308 6.27 -5.71 -18.06
N THR A 309 5.02 -5.80 -18.49
CA THR A 309 4.52 -5.05 -19.65
C THR A 309 3.35 -4.17 -19.20
N SER A 310 3.15 -3.02 -19.83
CA SER A 310 2.00 -2.14 -19.60
C SER A 310 1.78 -1.26 -20.82
N ASN A 311 0.52 -1.07 -21.24
CA ASN A 311 0.16 -0.09 -22.28
C ASN A 311 0.12 1.36 -21.77
N LEU A 312 0.23 1.56 -20.45
CA LEU A 312 0.29 2.87 -19.80
C LEU A 312 1.61 3.00 -19.00
N PRO A 313 2.21 4.20 -18.91
CA PRO A 313 3.53 4.36 -18.30
C PRO A 313 3.51 4.10 -16.78
N VAL A 314 4.37 3.19 -16.34
CA VAL A 314 4.66 2.93 -14.92
C VAL A 314 5.57 4.04 -14.38
N SER A 315 5.42 4.36 -13.10
CA SER A 315 6.25 5.34 -12.39
C SER A 315 7.08 4.74 -11.25
N GLU A 316 6.50 3.81 -10.48
CA GLU A 316 7.14 3.12 -9.34
C GLU A 316 6.63 1.66 -9.31
N ILE A 317 7.44 0.76 -8.78
CA ILE A 317 7.03 -0.60 -8.41
C ILE A 317 6.91 -0.64 -6.89
N LEU A 318 5.70 -0.90 -6.37
CA LEU A 318 5.46 -0.99 -4.93
C LEU A 318 5.35 -2.47 -4.53
N VAL A 319 5.94 -2.85 -3.40
CA VAL A 319 5.89 -4.22 -2.90
C VAL A 319 5.49 -4.24 -1.44
N TYR A 320 4.51 -5.07 -1.10
CA TYR A 320 3.96 -5.24 0.24
C TYR A 320 4.25 -6.67 0.70
N MET A 321 4.85 -6.84 1.87
CA MET A 321 5.00 -8.14 2.56
C MET A 321 3.96 -8.23 3.66
N ASP A 322 2.90 -8.99 3.39
CA ASP A 322 1.68 -9.04 4.17
C ASP A 322 1.56 -10.37 4.95
N PRO A 323 1.75 -10.36 6.29
CA PRO A 323 1.62 -11.56 7.12
C PRO A 323 0.15 -11.89 7.39
N ASN A 324 -0.29 -13.10 7.08
CA ASN A 324 -1.57 -13.61 7.60
C ASN A 324 -1.33 -14.22 8.99
N VAL A 325 -1.54 -13.43 10.04
CA VAL A 325 -1.47 -13.89 11.44
C VAL A 325 -2.87 -14.06 12.03
N ASN A 326 -2.97 -14.88 13.08
CA ASN A 326 -4.22 -15.14 13.81
C ASN A 326 -5.39 -15.67 12.94
N ASN A 327 -5.10 -16.18 11.74
CA ASN A 327 -6.08 -16.52 10.69
C ASN A 327 -6.98 -15.34 10.29
N GLU A 328 -6.49 -14.10 10.34
CA GLU A 328 -7.22 -12.94 9.80
C GLU A 328 -7.61 -13.13 8.33
N GLY A 329 -6.79 -13.89 7.59
CA GLY A 329 -7.00 -14.23 6.18
C GLY A 329 -6.14 -13.36 5.29
N THR A 330 -6.61 -13.09 4.06
CA THR A 330 -5.93 -12.15 3.16
C THR A 330 -6.95 -11.28 2.41
N GLY A 331 -6.46 -10.24 1.74
CA GLY A 331 -7.26 -9.20 1.11
C GLY A 331 -7.30 -7.89 1.92
N ALA A 332 -8.21 -6.98 1.55
CA ALA A 332 -8.35 -5.69 2.22
C ALA A 332 -8.89 -5.83 3.66
N ASN A 333 -8.54 -4.86 4.51
CA ASN A 333 -8.88 -4.79 5.94
C ASN A 333 -8.26 -5.92 6.78
N LYS A 334 -7.24 -6.59 6.21
CA LYS A 334 -6.48 -7.71 6.79
C LYS A 334 -4.97 -7.53 6.61
N ASP A 335 -4.58 -6.31 6.25
CA ASP A 335 -3.25 -5.92 5.78
C ASP A 335 -2.66 -4.69 6.51
N TYR A 336 -3.19 -4.38 7.71
CA TYR A 336 -2.68 -3.37 8.66
C TYR A 336 -1.23 -3.64 9.13
N ASN A 337 -0.76 -4.87 8.93
CA ASN A 337 0.55 -5.38 9.31
C ASN A 337 1.52 -5.51 8.12
N ALA A 338 1.08 -5.17 6.89
CA ALA A 338 1.87 -5.30 5.67
C ALA A 338 3.02 -4.28 5.58
N VAL A 339 4.27 -4.73 5.63
CA VAL A 339 5.45 -3.84 5.51
C VAL A 339 5.75 -3.55 4.05
N THR A 340 6.15 -2.32 3.71
CA THR A 340 6.17 -1.83 2.31
C THR A 340 7.53 -1.33 1.82
N TRP A 341 7.77 -1.53 0.52
CA TRP A 341 8.91 -1.00 -0.24
C TRP A 341 8.43 -0.34 -1.53
N LYS A 342 9.23 0.57 -2.07
CA LYS A 342 9.10 1.08 -3.44
C LYS A 342 10.43 1.01 -4.19
N PHE A 343 10.37 0.75 -5.48
CA PHE A 343 11.52 0.67 -6.36
C PHE A 343 11.20 1.40 -7.67
N ALA A 344 12.05 2.37 -8.05
CA ALA A 344 11.99 2.98 -9.36
C ALA A 344 12.41 1.95 -10.43
N PRO A 345 11.69 1.80 -11.56
CA PRO A 345 12.12 0.92 -12.64
C PRO A 345 13.49 1.36 -13.20
N LEU A 346 14.47 0.45 -13.24
CA LEU A 346 15.79 0.72 -13.84
C LEU A 346 15.69 1.09 -15.32
N SER A 347 14.71 0.49 -16.00
CA SER A 347 14.33 0.75 -17.38
C SER A 347 12.84 0.40 -17.54
N SER A 348 12.21 0.92 -18.60
CA SER A 348 10.81 0.59 -18.89
C SER A 348 10.65 -0.92 -19.12
N GLY A 349 9.79 -1.55 -18.31
CA GLY A 349 9.52 -2.99 -18.36
C GLY A 349 10.39 -3.85 -17.44
N SER A 350 11.35 -3.28 -16.69
CA SER A 350 12.22 -4.06 -15.79
C SER A 350 11.79 -3.95 -14.33
N ILE A 351 11.76 -5.10 -13.63
CA ILE A 351 11.64 -5.19 -12.18
C ILE A 351 13.02 -5.44 -11.59
N GLN A 352 13.47 -4.57 -10.70
CA GLN A 352 14.55 -4.87 -9.75
C GLN A 352 14.24 -4.25 -8.38
N GLY A 353 14.52 -4.98 -7.32
CA GLY A 353 14.36 -4.50 -5.95
C GLY A 353 15.04 -5.42 -4.93
N THR A 354 15.10 -4.98 -3.68
CA THR A 354 15.56 -5.81 -2.56
C THR A 354 14.71 -5.52 -1.34
N ILE A 355 14.14 -6.58 -0.77
CA ILE A 355 13.45 -6.56 0.51
C ILE A 355 14.44 -7.01 1.57
N ASP A 356 14.58 -6.23 2.64
CA ASP A 356 15.30 -6.65 3.83
C ASP A 356 14.30 -7.29 4.81
N LEU A 357 14.53 -8.55 5.16
CA LEU A 357 13.65 -9.35 5.99
C LEU A 357 13.76 -9.00 7.48
N ASN A 358 14.76 -8.24 7.90
CA ASN A 358 14.86 -7.79 9.29
C ASN A 358 13.76 -6.77 9.65
N GLU A 359 13.18 -6.11 8.65
CA GLU A 359 12.08 -5.17 8.81
C GLU A 359 10.71 -5.84 9.07
N LEU A 360 10.63 -7.18 9.06
CA LEU A 360 9.42 -7.96 9.24
C LEU A 360 9.26 -8.47 10.67
N TYR A 361 8.11 -8.15 11.28
CA TYR A 361 7.73 -8.51 12.65
C TYR A 361 7.50 -10.02 12.88
N TYR A 362 6.91 -10.72 11.91
CA TYR A 362 6.42 -12.09 12.09
C TYR A 362 7.25 -13.09 11.31
N LYS A 363 7.97 -13.98 12.01
CA LYS A 363 8.85 -15.01 11.41
C LYS A 363 8.58 -16.44 11.91
N GLY A 364 7.53 -16.62 12.72
CA GLY A 364 7.19 -17.88 13.38
C GLY A 364 6.11 -18.65 12.64
N ASN A 365 6.51 -19.56 11.74
CA ASN A 365 5.61 -20.45 10.99
C ASN A 365 4.41 -19.72 10.33
N THR A 366 4.69 -18.54 9.76
CA THR A 366 3.69 -17.55 9.33
C THR A 366 3.50 -17.56 7.80
N PRO A 367 2.28 -17.75 7.27
CA PRO A 367 1.99 -17.51 5.86
C PRO A 367 2.09 -16.02 5.50
N TYR A 368 2.52 -15.73 4.27
CA TYR A 368 2.72 -14.36 3.77
C TYR A 368 2.17 -14.21 2.34
N GLU A 369 1.49 -13.12 2.06
CA GLU A 369 1.28 -12.60 0.71
C GLU A 369 2.35 -11.57 0.36
N LEU A 370 3.11 -11.81 -0.71
CA LEU A 370 3.94 -10.77 -1.32
C LEU A 370 3.12 -10.16 -2.46
N LYS A 371 2.68 -8.90 -2.30
CA LYS A 371 1.88 -8.17 -3.30
C LYS A 371 2.79 -7.23 -4.12
N VAL A 372 3.05 -7.56 -5.40
CA VAL A 372 3.77 -6.68 -6.35
C VAL A 372 2.77 -5.82 -7.14
N LYS A 373 2.93 -4.51 -7.06
CA LYS A 373 2.02 -3.50 -7.62
C LYS A 373 2.79 -2.58 -8.57
N LEU A 374 2.26 -2.33 -9.77
CA LEU A 374 2.74 -1.26 -10.64
C LEU A 374 1.94 0.00 -10.32
N LEU A 375 2.61 1.10 -9.93
CA LEU A 375 1.99 2.41 -9.79
C LEU A 375 2.18 3.20 -11.09
N LEU A 376 1.09 3.50 -11.78
CA LEU A 376 1.10 4.21 -13.05
C LEU A 376 1.16 5.73 -12.88
N GLN A 377 1.63 6.43 -13.92
CA GLN A 377 1.65 7.90 -13.94
C GLN A 377 0.26 8.54 -13.88
N ASN A 378 -0.82 7.82 -14.25
CA ASN A 378 -2.21 8.27 -14.12
C ASN A 378 -2.86 7.88 -12.78
N GLY A 379 -2.08 7.47 -11.78
CA GLY A 379 -2.56 7.12 -10.44
C GLY A 379 -3.15 5.73 -10.28
N TYR A 380 -3.34 4.96 -11.37
CA TYR A 380 -3.80 3.58 -11.24
C TYR A 380 -2.72 2.69 -10.59
N THR A 381 -3.13 1.77 -9.72
CA THR A 381 -2.24 0.80 -9.07
C THR A 381 -2.70 -0.62 -9.37
N THR A 382 -1.83 -1.44 -9.97
CA THR A 382 -2.11 -2.89 -10.18
C THR A 382 -1.82 -3.72 -8.93
N SER A 383 -2.20 -5.00 -8.89
CA SER A 383 -1.82 -5.88 -7.78
C SER A 383 -1.69 -7.33 -8.22
N ASN A 384 -0.53 -7.94 -7.95
CA ASN A 384 -0.19 -9.32 -8.27
C ASN A 384 0.31 -9.98 -6.98
N VAL A 385 -0.28 -11.11 -6.60
CA VAL A 385 -0.04 -11.76 -5.30
C VAL A 385 0.76 -13.04 -5.47
N TYR A 386 1.75 -13.26 -4.60
CA TYR A 386 2.60 -14.44 -4.58
C TYR A 386 2.65 -15.04 -3.17
N ASP A 387 2.45 -16.36 -3.06
CA ASP A 387 2.47 -17.08 -1.79
C ASP A 387 3.91 -17.26 -1.24
N PHE A 388 4.15 -16.82 -0.02
CA PHE A 388 5.36 -17.03 0.77
C PHE A 388 5.00 -17.63 2.15
N ASN A 389 5.97 -18.26 2.82
CA ASN A 389 5.79 -18.79 4.18
C ASN A 389 7.10 -18.69 4.95
N TYR A 390 7.07 -18.14 6.17
CA TYR A 390 8.11 -18.46 7.15
C TYR A 390 7.89 -19.88 7.67
N VAL A 391 8.94 -20.67 7.74
CA VAL A 391 8.96 -22.03 8.34
C VAL A 391 10.24 -22.16 9.14
N ASN A 392 10.13 -22.42 10.45
CA ASN A 392 11.26 -22.53 11.39
C ASN A 392 12.24 -21.34 11.33
N GLY A 393 11.71 -20.12 11.17
CA GLY A 393 12.50 -18.88 11.07
C GLY A 393 13.10 -18.59 9.68
N LEU A 394 12.97 -19.49 8.72
CA LEU A 394 13.42 -19.31 7.34
C LEU A 394 12.25 -18.92 6.44
N LEU A 395 12.41 -17.89 5.61
CA LEU A 395 11.43 -17.57 4.57
C LEU A 395 11.58 -18.57 3.41
N THR A 396 10.45 -19.08 2.94
CA THR A 396 10.33 -19.96 1.78
C THR A 396 9.24 -19.43 0.84
N THR A 397 9.26 -19.85 -0.43
CA THR A 397 8.22 -19.55 -1.40
C THR A 397 7.92 -20.76 -2.25
N ASN A 398 6.69 -20.81 -2.76
CA ASN A 398 6.16 -21.96 -3.49
C ASN A 398 6.26 -21.77 -5.01
N GLN A 399 7.06 -20.80 -5.48
CA GLN A 399 7.15 -20.42 -6.90
C GLN A 399 7.60 -21.55 -7.83
N ASP A 400 8.38 -22.50 -7.31
CA ASP A 400 8.89 -23.66 -8.04
C ASP A 400 8.10 -24.95 -7.75
N SER A 401 6.92 -24.82 -7.13
CA SER A 401 6.05 -25.91 -6.69
C SER A 401 4.66 -25.87 -7.31
N VAL A 402 3.99 -27.01 -7.28
CA VAL A 402 2.59 -27.22 -7.66
C VAL A 402 1.86 -27.89 -6.50
N TYR A 403 0.68 -27.40 -6.17
CA TYR A 403 -0.23 -28.05 -5.21
C TYR A 403 -1.52 -28.45 -5.91
N THR A 404 -1.90 -29.71 -5.78
CA THR A 404 -3.17 -30.24 -6.28
C THR A 404 -4.14 -30.43 -5.12
N TYR A 405 -5.43 -30.35 -5.39
CA TYR A 405 -6.48 -30.40 -4.37
C TYR A 405 -7.64 -31.28 -4.85
N SER A 406 -8.17 -32.13 -3.96
CA SER A 406 -9.20 -33.11 -4.32
C SER A 406 -10.61 -32.56 -4.50
N ASN A 407 -10.80 -31.27 -4.24
CA ASN A 407 -12.07 -30.58 -4.41
C ASN A 407 -11.83 -29.24 -5.12
N ALA A 408 -12.89 -28.63 -5.64
CA ALA A 408 -12.84 -27.25 -6.15
C ALA A 408 -12.42 -26.24 -5.05
N SER A 409 -11.98 -25.05 -5.48
CA SER A 409 -11.59 -23.94 -4.60
C SER A 409 -10.51 -24.28 -3.57
N TYR A 410 -9.55 -25.13 -3.94
CA TYR A 410 -8.38 -25.51 -3.14
C TYR A 410 -8.70 -26.24 -1.82
N ALA A 411 -9.82 -26.95 -1.78
CA ALA A 411 -10.25 -27.75 -0.62
C ALA A 411 -9.95 -29.26 -0.79
N GLY A 412 -10.11 -30.02 0.28
CA GLY A 412 -9.90 -31.47 0.28
C GLY A 412 -8.44 -31.89 0.48
N VAL A 413 -8.07 -33.07 -0.03
CA VAL A 413 -6.74 -33.65 0.09
C VAL A 413 -5.74 -32.86 -0.76
N LYS A 414 -4.63 -32.43 -0.15
CA LYS A 414 -3.61 -31.59 -0.78
C LYS A 414 -2.37 -32.39 -1.18
N GLY A 415 -2.08 -32.45 -2.48
CA GLY A 415 -0.79 -32.90 -3.01
C GLY A 415 0.26 -31.78 -3.03
N SER A 416 1.55 -32.14 -3.05
CA SER A 416 2.67 -31.20 -3.05
C SER A 416 3.85 -31.70 -3.89
N PHE A 417 4.17 -30.96 -4.95
CA PHE A 417 5.09 -31.39 -6.00
C PHE A 417 6.08 -30.29 -6.36
N GLY A 418 7.34 -30.66 -6.56
CA GLY A 418 8.35 -29.78 -7.17
C GLY A 418 8.42 -30.02 -8.68
N LYS A 419 9.51 -29.56 -9.30
CA LYS A 419 9.84 -29.92 -10.69
C LYS A 419 10.15 -31.42 -10.79
N GLY A 420 9.59 -32.08 -11.80
CA GLY A 420 9.70 -33.53 -11.95
C GLY A 420 8.65 -34.12 -12.91
N GLN A 421 8.63 -35.44 -13.00
CA GLN A 421 7.62 -36.21 -13.72
C GLN A 421 6.99 -37.20 -12.73
N TYR A 422 5.67 -37.26 -12.68
CA TYR A 422 4.91 -37.99 -11.66
C TYR A 422 3.87 -38.91 -12.32
N THR A 423 4.08 -40.21 -12.22
CA THR A 423 3.13 -41.27 -12.63
C THR A 423 1.98 -41.39 -11.63
N THR A 424 0.94 -42.19 -11.92
CA THR A 424 -0.12 -42.54 -10.95
C THR A 424 0.48 -43.02 -9.63
N SER A 425 1.56 -43.82 -9.68
CA SER A 425 2.25 -44.34 -8.49
C SER A 425 2.87 -43.22 -7.65
N ASP A 426 3.45 -42.20 -8.30
CA ASP A 426 4.05 -41.06 -7.62
C ASP A 426 3.01 -40.08 -7.05
N LEU A 427 1.84 -39.96 -7.70
CA LEU A 427 0.69 -39.22 -7.16
C LEU A 427 0.16 -39.90 -5.89
N LEU A 428 -0.04 -41.22 -5.93
CA LEU A 428 -0.48 -42.02 -4.78
C LEU A 428 0.53 -41.97 -3.63
N ALA A 429 1.83 -42.05 -3.91
CA ALA A 429 2.91 -41.88 -2.93
C ALA A 429 2.98 -40.45 -2.33
N LYS A 430 2.31 -39.48 -2.95
CA LYS A 430 2.12 -38.11 -2.44
C LYS A 430 0.73 -37.89 -1.79
N GLY A 431 -0.03 -38.96 -1.58
CA GLY A 431 -1.36 -38.92 -0.97
C GLY A 431 -2.47 -38.42 -1.90
N VAL A 432 -2.20 -38.31 -3.21
CA VAL A 432 -3.20 -37.90 -4.21
C VAL A 432 -3.75 -39.13 -4.89
N THR A 433 -5.06 -39.34 -4.79
CA THR A 433 -5.74 -40.45 -5.45
C THR A 433 -5.74 -40.24 -6.97
N ASP A 434 -5.58 -41.32 -7.71
CA ASP A 434 -5.71 -41.33 -9.17
C ASP A 434 -7.09 -40.79 -9.57
N ASN A 435 -7.15 -39.95 -10.61
CA ASN A 435 -8.38 -39.32 -11.08
C ASN A 435 -9.14 -38.48 -10.02
N SER A 436 -8.46 -37.94 -8.98
CA SER A 436 -9.12 -37.15 -7.92
C SER A 436 -8.78 -35.67 -7.89
N ILE A 437 -8.06 -35.10 -8.87
CA ILE A 437 -7.66 -33.69 -8.82
C ILE A 437 -8.73 -32.80 -9.46
N SER A 438 -9.31 -31.90 -8.65
CA SER A 438 -10.34 -30.95 -9.09
C SER A 438 -9.82 -29.51 -9.20
N SER A 439 -8.83 -29.10 -8.39
CA SER A 439 -8.25 -27.75 -8.44
C SER A 439 -6.74 -27.73 -8.13
N ILE A 440 -6.06 -26.63 -8.49
CA ILE A 440 -4.59 -26.58 -8.55
C ILE A 440 -4.02 -25.17 -8.30
N LYS A 441 -2.98 -25.06 -7.46
CA LYS A 441 -2.09 -23.89 -7.37
C LYS A 441 -0.80 -24.19 -8.13
N VAL A 442 -0.36 -23.26 -8.99
CA VAL A 442 0.86 -23.38 -9.79
C VAL A 442 1.78 -22.20 -9.50
N GLY A 443 3.00 -22.48 -9.04
CA GLY A 443 4.01 -21.47 -8.74
C GLY A 443 4.48 -20.69 -9.97
N ALA A 444 4.92 -19.44 -9.78
CA ALA A 444 5.20 -18.51 -10.87
C ALA A 444 6.35 -18.93 -11.82
N ASN A 445 7.22 -19.85 -11.39
CA ASN A 445 8.41 -20.30 -12.13
C ASN A 445 8.17 -21.62 -12.88
N VAL A 446 6.98 -22.22 -12.70
CA VAL A 446 6.65 -23.53 -13.26
C VAL A 446 5.38 -23.50 -14.13
N LYS A 447 5.27 -24.52 -14.96
CA LYS A 447 4.03 -24.97 -15.61
C LYS A 447 3.87 -26.46 -15.33
N VAL A 448 2.64 -26.96 -15.40
CA VAL A 448 2.36 -28.39 -15.27
C VAL A 448 1.54 -28.89 -16.44
N THR A 449 2.02 -29.94 -17.09
CA THR A 449 1.25 -30.69 -18.08
C THR A 449 0.59 -31.86 -17.36
N LEU A 450 -0.73 -31.78 -17.19
CA LEU A 450 -1.59 -32.83 -16.67
C LEU A 450 -1.91 -33.82 -17.80
N TYR A 451 -2.02 -35.11 -17.50
CA TYR A 451 -2.37 -36.18 -18.43
C TYR A 451 -3.47 -37.06 -17.86
N ASN A 452 -4.40 -37.54 -18.70
CA ASN A 452 -5.47 -38.45 -18.26
C ASN A 452 -5.10 -39.94 -18.29
N GLY A 453 -4.06 -40.32 -19.04
CA GLY A 453 -3.40 -41.61 -18.90
C GLY A 453 -2.26 -41.58 -17.88
N ASN A 454 -1.95 -42.74 -17.30
CA ASN A 454 -0.71 -42.94 -16.55
C ASN A 454 0.51 -42.87 -17.51
N ASN A 455 1.71 -42.70 -16.98
CA ASN A 455 2.97 -42.61 -17.74
C ASN A 455 2.95 -41.55 -18.86
N PHE A 456 2.23 -40.46 -18.64
CA PHE A 456 2.17 -39.28 -19.52
C PHE A 456 1.55 -39.56 -20.89
N THR A 457 0.51 -40.40 -20.88
CA THR A 457 -0.26 -40.82 -22.07
C THR A 457 -1.67 -40.23 -22.07
N GLY A 458 -2.42 -40.41 -23.17
CA GLY A 458 -3.78 -39.89 -23.34
C GLY A 458 -3.83 -38.40 -23.64
N ASP A 459 -4.98 -37.78 -23.36
CA ASP A 459 -5.18 -36.33 -23.48
C ASP A 459 -4.32 -35.59 -22.44
N SER A 460 -4.03 -34.31 -22.71
CA SER A 460 -3.28 -33.48 -21.78
C SER A 460 -3.78 -32.03 -21.70
N LEU A 461 -3.55 -31.41 -20.55
CA LEU A 461 -3.83 -30.00 -20.29
C LEU A 461 -2.57 -29.33 -19.72
N VAL A 462 -2.06 -28.30 -20.41
CA VAL A 462 -0.97 -27.46 -19.90
C VAL A 462 -1.56 -26.36 -19.04
N VAL A 463 -1.34 -26.45 -17.73
CA VAL A 463 -1.74 -25.43 -16.75
C VAL A 463 -0.54 -24.56 -16.42
N THR A 464 -0.61 -23.28 -16.80
CA THR A 464 0.43 -22.27 -16.57
C THR A 464 0.12 -21.32 -15.42
N SER A 465 -1.06 -21.41 -14.81
CA SER A 465 -1.50 -20.59 -13.68
C SER A 465 -2.46 -21.35 -12.77
N THR A 466 -2.50 -20.97 -11.49
CA THR A 466 -3.48 -21.44 -10.50
C THR A 466 -4.92 -21.41 -11.04
N SER A 467 -5.68 -22.48 -10.82
CA SER A 467 -7.12 -22.58 -11.15
C SER A 467 -7.91 -23.21 -10.00
N SER A 468 -9.03 -22.58 -9.63
CA SER A 468 -9.97 -23.06 -8.63
C SER A 468 -10.83 -24.24 -9.11
N TYR A 469 -10.84 -24.54 -10.40
CA TYR A 469 -11.53 -25.71 -10.97
C TYR A 469 -10.91 -26.12 -12.31
N LEU A 470 -10.63 -27.41 -12.51
CA LEU A 470 -10.01 -27.94 -13.74
C LEU A 470 -10.99 -28.16 -14.90
N SER A 471 -12.27 -27.84 -14.73
CA SER A 471 -13.28 -27.85 -15.80
C SER A 471 -13.33 -29.19 -16.54
N THR A 472 -13.04 -29.25 -17.84
CA THR A 472 -13.06 -30.49 -18.64
C THR A 472 -12.04 -31.54 -18.21
N PHE A 473 -11.02 -31.15 -17.42
CA PHE A 473 -9.97 -32.01 -16.86
C PHE A 473 -10.14 -32.31 -15.36
N ASN A 474 -11.26 -31.87 -14.77
CA ASN A 474 -11.65 -32.21 -13.41
C ASN A 474 -11.75 -33.73 -13.23
N ASP A 475 -11.16 -34.26 -12.16
CA ASP A 475 -11.23 -35.66 -11.73
C ASP A 475 -10.82 -36.65 -12.85
N LYS A 476 -9.79 -36.24 -13.60
CA LYS A 476 -9.21 -37.00 -14.74
C LYS A 476 -7.68 -37.11 -14.72
N VAL A 477 -7.00 -36.56 -13.71
CA VAL A 477 -5.53 -36.51 -13.71
C VAL A 477 -4.97 -37.85 -13.20
N SER A 478 -4.28 -38.57 -14.08
CA SER A 478 -3.61 -39.84 -13.75
C SER A 478 -2.08 -39.70 -13.73
N SER A 479 -1.49 -38.75 -14.47
CA SER A 479 -0.06 -38.42 -14.37
C SER A 479 0.22 -36.97 -14.75
N MET A 480 1.39 -36.43 -14.37
CA MET A 480 1.76 -35.05 -14.71
C MET A 480 3.26 -34.77 -14.78
N LYS A 481 3.64 -33.74 -15.54
CA LYS A 481 5.02 -33.22 -15.61
C LYS A 481 5.05 -31.78 -15.13
N VAL A 482 5.82 -31.50 -14.08
CA VAL A 482 6.06 -30.14 -13.56
C VAL A 482 7.41 -29.66 -14.07
N GLN A 483 7.42 -28.58 -14.83
CA GLN A 483 8.59 -28.10 -15.57
C GLN A 483 8.79 -26.60 -15.36
N ASN A 484 9.98 -26.07 -15.67
CA ASN A 484 10.17 -24.62 -15.81
C ASN A 484 9.14 -24.06 -16.82
N ARG A 485 8.66 -22.84 -16.54
CA ARG A 485 7.66 -22.15 -17.35
C ARG A 485 8.13 -21.87 -18.78
#